data_AF-A0A852W5N1-F1
#
_entry.id   AF-A0A852W5N1-F1
#
_cell.length_a   1.000
_cell.length_b   1.000
_cell.length_c   1.000
_cell.angle_alpha   90.00
_cell.angle_beta   90.00
_cell.angle_gamma   90.00
#
_symmetry.space_group_name_H-M   'P 1'
#
loop_
_entity.id
_entity.type
_entity.pdbx_description
1 polymer ?
#
loop_
_entity_poly.entity_id
_entity_poly.type
_entity_poly.pdbx_seq_one_letter_code
_entity_poly.pdbx_strand_id
1 'polypeptide(L)'
;MRLLLRCDAGPSTGVGHAVRCAAVAEAAVLSGHEVSWSGRLDGLDWLWSGLVREPGPVLPPADTADGLAALAREHRIDAVHVDHYLLGDDLRPALHDAGVVLSTVEDFATGRRPGDVVVDPNMGAGDHPRPDDGSPVLLRGPGYAPLRLAARRARTRRALRTADGPGTGPLRVLVVMGGTDAAGLLPRVVTALAAADAPAAVDVVVPGGRPLDLPADGPATFRAVPPLSDLPAAMAEADLVVSAAGTTVWELCCVGVPMALVRAADNQTEGYRTVVDAGAAAGLGGPGDLADPAGAATVLRALLTGPDARAALAGRAATVVDGEGAGRVVDALATAVGTSSGREARVAAEERVLAGVLRARPARPGDAELLLAWRNDPGTRRWSRSHDEVDLATHRRWLAGSLDRDDRLLLVVDDARGPVGTVRWDRADAAWEVSITVAPERRGEGLAGPLLRAGEDALRARTGTGAPVTAVVHTGNDASARLFARAGYGDPTGPDADGFRTLHRVL
;
A
#
# COMPACT_ATOMS: atom_id res chain seq x y z
N MET A 1 -2.22 -11.03 -24.00
CA MET A 1 -0.81 -11.26 -24.38
C MET A 1 -0.09 -12.11 -23.34
N ARG A 2 1.05 -12.66 -23.72
CA ARG A 2 2.07 -13.29 -22.86
C ARG A 2 3.22 -12.31 -22.70
N LEU A 3 3.37 -11.79 -21.49
CA LEU A 3 4.33 -10.75 -21.15
C LEU A 3 5.53 -11.37 -20.41
N LEU A 4 6.74 -11.14 -20.92
CA LEU A 4 7.97 -11.46 -20.22
C LEU A 4 8.52 -10.20 -19.54
N LEU A 5 8.75 -10.27 -18.22
CA LEU A 5 9.37 -9.21 -17.45
C LEU A 5 10.86 -9.51 -17.26
N ARG A 6 11.74 -8.65 -17.80
CA ARG A 6 13.19 -8.78 -17.66
C ARG A 6 13.73 -7.73 -16.68
N CYS A 7 14.14 -8.18 -15.51
CA CYS A 7 14.85 -7.36 -14.51
C CYS A 7 15.72 -8.24 -13.60
N ASP A 8 16.73 -7.64 -12.96
CA ASP A 8 17.51 -8.28 -11.91
C ASP A 8 17.18 -7.61 -10.58
N ALA A 9 17.17 -8.40 -9.50
CA ALA A 9 16.97 -7.92 -8.15
C ALA A 9 17.64 -8.85 -7.12
N GLY A 10 18.22 -8.23 -6.11
CA GLY A 10 18.88 -8.93 -5.03
C GLY A 10 19.56 -7.99 -4.04
N PRO A 11 20.21 -8.52 -3.00
CA PRO A 11 20.81 -7.70 -1.93
C PRO A 11 21.85 -6.70 -2.43
N SER A 12 22.58 -7.02 -3.51
CA SER A 12 23.65 -6.18 -4.07
C SER A 12 23.17 -5.23 -5.18
N THR A 13 22.14 -5.61 -5.94
CA THR A 13 21.61 -4.84 -7.08
C THR A 13 20.44 -3.93 -6.68
N GLY A 14 19.88 -4.14 -5.48
CA GLY A 14 18.65 -3.50 -5.05
C GLY A 14 17.42 -4.22 -5.59
N VAL A 15 16.23 -3.80 -5.14
CA VAL A 15 14.95 -4.46 -5.48
C VAL A 15 14.01 -3.57 -6.29
N GLY A 16 14.44 -2.34 -6.60
CA GLY A 16 13.59 -1.33 -7.26
C GLY A 16 13.03 -1.78 -8.60
N HIS A 17 13.86 -2.38 -9.45
CA HIS A 17 13.45 -2.92 -10.76
C HIS A 17 12.39 -4.02 -10.63
N ALA A 18 12.60 -4.97 -9.71
CA ALA A 18 11.61 -6.02 -9.45
C ALA A 18 10.29 -5.46 -8.89
N VAL A 19 10.32 -4.44 -8.04
CA VAL A 19 9.10 -3.78 -7.53
C VAL A 19 8.32 -3.09 -8.66
N ARG A 20 9.01 -2.40 -9.58
CA ARG A 20 8.40 -1.77 -10.77
C ARG A 20 7.82 -2.82 -11.72
N CYS A 21 8.59 -3.86 -12.04
CA CYS A 21 8.11 -4.99 -12.84
C CYS A 21 6.92 -5.70 -12.19
N ALA A 22 6.91 -5.85 -10.86
CA ALA A 22 5.80 -6.46 -10.12
C ALA A 22 4.50 -5.66 -10.24
N ALA A 23 4.59 -4.33 -10.31
CA ALA A 23 3.43 -3.50 -10.58
C ALA A 23 2.87 -3.75 -11.98
N VAL A 24 3.74 -3.84 -13.00
CA VAL A 24 3.34 -4.18 -14.37
C VAL A 24 2.76 -5.59 -14.44
N ALA A 25 3.37 -6.56 -13.74
CA ALA A 25 2.89 -7.94 -13.61
C ALA A 25 1.46 -7.98 -13.07
N GLU A 26 1.23 -7.29 -11.95
CA GLU A 26 -0.06 -7.25 -11.28
C GLU A 26 -1.14 -6.64 -12.18
N ALA A 27 -0.84 -5.52 -12.85
CA ALA A 27 -1.74 -4.90 -13.81
C ALA A 27 -2.05 -5.84 -14.99
N ALA A 28 -1.03 -6.53 -15.53
CA ALA A 28 -1.19 -7.46 -16.66
C ALA A 28 -2.05 -8.66 -16.29
N VAL A 29 -1.81 -9.30 -15.13
CA VAL A 29 -2.62 -10.43 -14.66
C VAL A 29 -4.06 -10.01 -14.37
N LEU A 30 -4.29 -8.84 -13.78
CA LEU A 30 -5.63 -8.31 -13.56
C LEU A 30 -6.35 -7.95 -14.88
N SER A 31 -5.61 -7.63 -15.93
CA SER A 31 -6.09 -7.50 -17.31
C SER A 31 -6.34 -8.83 -18.02
N GLY A 32 -6.04 -9.98 -17.38
CA GLY A 32 -6.21 -11.31 -17.97
C GLY A 32 -5.07 -11.72 -18.92
N HIS A 33 -3.87 -11.14 -18.76
CA HIS A 33 -2.67 -11.53 -19.48
C HIS A 33 -1.86 -12.57 -18.69
N GLU A 34 -1.05 -13.35 -19.40
CA GLU A 34 -0.09 -14.27 -18.80
C GLU A 34 1.23 -13.54 -18.58
N VAL A 35 1.87 -13.75 -17.43
CA VAL A 35 3.14 -13.12 -17.07
C VAL A 35 4.18 -14.18 -16.74
N SER A 36 5.40 -13.98 -17.24
CA SER A 36 6.60 -14.74 -16.88
C SER A 36 7.73 -13.76 -16.55
N TRP A 37 8.74 -14.23 -15.82
CA TRP A 37 9.89 -13.44 -15.43
C TRP A 37 11.19 -13.99 -16.02
N SER A 38 12.18 -13.15 -16.25
CA SER A 38 13.55 -13.55 -16.56
C SER A 38 14.54 -12.64 -15.83
N GLY A 39 15.52 -13.26 -15.17
CA GLY A 39 16.59 -12.54 -14.46
C GLY A 39 17.07 -13.23 -13.20
N ARG A 40 18.01 -12.58 -12.53
CA ARG A 40 18.50 -12.99 -11.20
C ARG A 40 17.59 -12.35 -10.16
N LEU A 41 16.74 -13.16 -9.52
CA LEU A 41 15.63 -12.71 -8.66
C LEU A 41 15.73 -13.35 -7.27
N ASP A 42 16.65 -12.83 -6.45
CA ASP A 42 16.98 -13.42 -5.15
C ASP A 42 16.29 -12.70 -3.98
N GLY A 43 15.75 -13.46 -3.02
CA GLY A 43 15.22 -12.92 -1.76
C GLY A 43 13.94 -12.09 -1.90
N LEU A 44 13.06 -12.44 -2.84
CA LEU A 44 11.85 -11.70 -3.19
C LEU A 44 10.54 -12.28 -2.62
N ASP A 45 10.60 -13.23 -1.67
CA ASP A 45 9.39 -13.87 -1.09
C ASP A 45 8.39 -12.86 -0.51
N TRP A 46 8.90 -11.78 0.09
CA TRP A 46 8.08 -10.67 0.60
C TRP A 46 7.36 -9.90 -0.51
N LEU A 47 7.94 -9.82 -1.71
CA LEU A 47 7.35 -9.15 -2.86
C LEU A 47 6.27 -10.06 -3.46
N TRP A 48 6.57 -11.35 -3.63
CA TRP A 48 5.64 -12.35 -4.17
C TRP A 48 4.40 -12.52 -3.32
N SER A 49 4.58 -12.64 -1.99
CA SER A 49 3.45 -12.72 -1.05
C SER A 49 2.60 -11.44 -1.01
N GLY A 50 3.14 -10.31 -1.47
CA GLY A 50 2.44 -9.02 -1.51
C GLY A 50 1.60 -8.78 -2.76
N LEU A 51 1.67 -9.66 -3.77
CA LEU A 51 0.91 -9.50 -5.02
C LEU A 51 -0.55 -9.93 -4.87
N VAL A 52 -1.44 -9.33 -5.67
CA VAL A 52 -2.87 -9.71 -5.72
C VAL A 52 -3.06 -11.12 -6.30
N ARG A 53 -2.11 -11.60 -7.11
CA ARG A 53 -2.10 -12.91 -7.76
C ARG A 53 -0.68 -13.47 -7.76
N GLU A 54 -0.56 -14.78 -7.99
CA GLU A 54 0.73 -15.44 -8.15
C GLU A 54 1.59 -14.76 -9.24
N PRO A 55 2.91 -14.62 -9.02
CA PRO A 55 3.78 -13.85 -9.91
C PRO A 55 3.94 -14.44 -11.32
N GLY A 56 3.65 -15.73 -11.50
CA GLY A 56 3.96 -16.47 -12.73
C GLY A 56 5.35 -17.14 -12.67
N PRO A 57 5.71 -17.95 -13.68
CA PRO A 57 6.97 -18.69 -13.67
C PRO A 57 8.18 -17.78 -13.88
N VAL A 58 9.28 -18.13 -13.23
CA VAL A 58 10.61 -17.56 -13.50
C VAL A 58 11.33 -18.45 -14.51
N LEU A 59 11.63 -17.88 -15.67
CA LEU A 59 12.36 -18.48 -16.76
C LEU A 59 13.88 -18.22 -16.61
N PRO A 60 14.74 -18.95 -17.34
CA PRO A 60 16.18 -18.71 -17.30
C PRO A 60 16.54 -17.22 -17.56
N PRO A 61 17.57 -16.69 -16.88
CA PRO A 61 18.02 -15.32 -17.11
C PRO A 61 18.55 -15.19 -18.54
N ALA A 62 18.07 -14.17 -19.26
CA ALA A 62 18.50 -13.85 -20.61
C ALA A 62 19.05 -12.42 -20.66
N ASP A 63 20.36 -12.30 -20.86
CA ASP A 63 21.10 -11.03 -20.78
C ASP A 63 21.47 -10.46 -22.16
N THR A 64 21.16 -11.17 -23.24
CA THR A 64 21.49 -10.78 -24.62
C THR A 64 20.23 -10.70 -25.49
N ALA A 65 20.32 -9.96 -26.59
CA ALA A 65 19.26 -9.85 -27.58
C ALA A 65 18.84 -11.23 -28.12
N ASP A 66 19.82 -12.06 -28.52
CA ASP A 66 19.57 -13.43 -28.97
C ASP A 66 18.95 -14.32 -27.90
N GLY A 67 19.39 -14.19 -26.65
CA GLY A 67 18.86 -14.96 -25.52
C GLY A 67 17.40 -14.62 -25.26
N LEU A 68 17.05 -13.32 -25.25
CA LEU A 68 15.68 -12.87 -25.08
C LEU A 68 14.78 -13.30 -26.25
N ALA A 69 15.28 -13.19 -27.49
CA ALA A 69 14.54 -13.64 -28.68
C ALA A 69 14.34 -15.16 -28.70
N ALA A 70 15.33 -15.94 -28.26
CA ALA A 70 15.20 -17.40 -28.12
C ALA A 70 14.14 -17.77 -27.09
N LEU A 71 14.20 -17.15 -25.90
CA LEU A 71 13.23 -17.37 -24.83
C LEU A 71 11.81 -16.97 -25.27
N ALA A 72 11.71 -15.86 -26.01
CA ALA A 72 10.43 -15.41 -26.54
C ALA A 72 9.80 -16.42 -27.51
N ARG A 73 10.60 -17.00 -28.42
CA ARG A 73 10.12 -18.05 -29.35
C ARG A 73 9.72 -19.32 -28.61
N GLU A 74 10.54 -19.78 -27.66
CA GLU A 74 10.28 -21.00 -26.88
C GLU A 74 8.96 -20.92 -26.11
N HIS A 75 8.70 -19.79 -25.43
CA HIS A 75 7.53 -19.63 -24.57
C HIS A 75 6.35 -18.91 -25.26
N ARG A 76 6.49 -18.58 -26.55
CA ARG A 76 5.51 -17.80 -27.33
C ARG A 76 5.17 -16.47 -26.66
N ILE A 77 6.20 -15.73 -26.27
CA ILE A 77 6.05 -14.40 -25.66
C ILE A 77 5.63 -13.41 -26.74
N ASP A 78 4.63 -12.57 -26.45
CA ASP A 78 4.15 -11.54 -27.36
C ASP A 78 4.84 -10.19 -27.12
N ALA A 79 5.23 -9.92 -25.87
CA ALA A 79 5.91 -8.71 -25.47
C ALA A 79 6.95 -8.95 -24.37
N VAL A 80 8.05 -8.20 -24.40
CA VAL A 80 9.07 -8.16 -23.35
C VAL A 80 9.09 -6.76 -22.75
N HIS A 81 8.98 -6.65 -21.42
CA HIS A 81 9.20 -5.40 -20.69
C HIS A 81 10.53 -5.49 -19.95
N VAL A 82 11.47 -4.60 -20.31
CA VAL A 82 12.83 -4.54 -19.79
C VAL A 82 12.96 -3.38 -18.80
N ASP A 83 13.25 -3.70 -17.55
CA ASP A 83 13.65 -2.74 -16.52
C ASP A 83 15.03 -3.11 -16.00
N HIS A 84 16.05 -2.76 -16.78
CA HIS A 84 17.46 -3.05 -16.47
C HIS A 84 18.39 -2.07 -17.20
N TYR A 85 19.29 -1.41 -16.46
CA TYR A 85 20.13 -0.35 -17.05
C TYR A 85 21.23 -0.87 -18.00
N LEU A 86 21.74 -2.09 -17.76
CA LEU A 86 22.98 -2.56 -18.39
C LEU A 86 22.78 -3.49 -19.60
N LEU A 87 21.54 -3.74 -20.05
CA LEU A 87 21.36 -4.54 -21.28
C LEU A 87 21.80 -3.73 -22.51
N GLY A 88 21.95 -4.39 -23.66
CA GLY A 88 22.34 -3.74 -24.91
C GLY A 88 21.21 -2.91 -25.56
N ASP A 89 21.57 -2.14 -26.58
CA ASP A 89 20.65 -1.35 -27.41
C ASP A 89 20.15 -2.12 -28.65
N ASP A 90 20.69 -3.32 -28.88
CA ASP A 90 20.40 -4.24 -29.98
C ASP A 90 19.16 -5.12 -29.74
N LEU A 91 18.47 -4.94 -28.59
CA LEU A 91 17.30 -5.73 -28.22
C LEU A 91 16.13 -5.57 -29.20
N ARG A 92 15.86 -4.34 -29.65
CA ARG A 92 14.68 -4.04 -30.45
C ARG A 92 14.69 -4.75 -31.81
N PRO A 93 15.78 -4.69 -32.62
CA PRO A 93 15.85 -5.44 -33.87
C PRO A 93 15.66 -6.95 -33.67
N ALA A 94 16.35 -7.56 -32.69
CA ALA A 94 16.29 -9.01 -32.47
C ALA A 94 14.90 -9.50 -32.02
N LEU A 95 14.21 -8.71 -31.18
CA LEU A 95 12.85 -9.01 -30.74
C LEU A 95 11.82 -8.78 -31.85
N HIS A 96 12.00 -7.74 -32.66
CA HIS A 96 11.14 -7.50 -33.82
C HIS A 96 11.25 -8.64 -34.86
N ASP A 97 12.45 -9.16 -35.11
CA ASP A 97 12.68 -10.35 -35.96
C ASP A 97 12.06 -11.63 -35.37
N ALA A 98 11.73 -11.63 -34.06
CA ALA A 98 10.97 -12.68 -33.40
C ALA A 98 9.45 -12.40 -33.36
N GLY A 99 8.99 -11.25 -33.86
CA GLY A 99 7.58 -10.83 -33.80
C GLY A 99 7.14 -10.35 -32.42
N VAL A 100 8.07 -9.83 -31.61
CA VAL A 100 7.88 -9.51 -30.19
C VAL A 100 7.99 -8.01 -29.96
N VAL A 101 7.00 -7.44 -29.24
CA VAL A 101 7.01 -6.02 -28.86
C VAL A 101 7.97 -5.79 -27.69
N LEU A 102 8.80 -4.75 -27.79
CA LEU A 102 9.71 -4.36 -26.71
C LEU A 102 9.21 -3.12 -25.96
N SER A 103 9.03 -3.25 -24.66
CA SER A 103 8.92 -2.12 -23.73
C SER A 103 10.18 -1.95 -22.90
N THR A 104 10.60 -0.70 -22.68
CA THR A 104 11.83 -0.38 -21.96
C THR A 104 11.56 0.68 -20.90
N VAL A 105 12.28 0.60 -19.78
CA VAL A 105 12.26 1.61 -18.72
C VAL A 105 13.57 2.39 -18.75
N GLU A 106 13.46 3.71 -18.70
CA GLU A 106 14.60 4.62 -18.57
C GLU A 106 14.37 5.60 -17.42
N ASP A 107 15.48 6.07 -16.84
CA ASP A 107 15.48 7.11 -15.83
C ASP A 107 16.26 8.31 -16.38
N PHE A 108 15.54 9.20 -17.05
CA PHE A 108 16.06 10.27 -17.91
C PHE A 108 16.96 9.74 -19.05
N ALA A 109 18.28 9.74 -18.86
CA ALA A 109 19.25 9.20 -19.80
C ALA A 109 19.75 7.81 -19.39
N THR A 110 19.53 7.39 -18.14
CA THR A 110 20.03 6.12 -17.62
C THR A 110 19.15 4.98 -18.10
N GLY A 111 19.77 3.93 -18.66
CA GLY A 111 19.04 2.78 -19.19
C GLY A 111 18.31 3.02 -20.50
N ARG A 112 18.42 4.22 -21.07
CA ARG A 112 17.83 4.60 -22.36
C ARG A 112 18.24 3.63 -23.45
N ARG A 113 17.25 3.20 -24.23
CA ARG A 113 17.41 2.38 -25.44
C ARG A 113 16.14 2.47 -26.30
N PRO A 114 16.23 2.19 -27.61
CA PRO A 114 15.05 2.14 -28.47
C PRO A 114 14.06 1.09 -27.99
N GLY A 115 12.77 1.41 -28.01
CA GLY A 115 11.69 0.49 -27.66
C GLY A 115 10.42 0.82 -28.44
N ASP A 116 9.49 -0.14 -28.51
CA ASP A 116 8.16 0.12 -29.08
C ASP A 116 7.28 0.88 -28.08
N VAL A 117 7.51 0.67 -26.77
CA VAL A 117 6.92 1.45 -25.67
C VAL A 117 7.98 1.80 -24.63
N VAL A 118 8.40 3.06 -24.58
CA VAL A 118 9.41 3.56 -23.63
C VAL A 118 8.73 4.22 -22.44
N VAL A 119 9.14 3.89 -21.23
CA VAL A 119 8.60 4.42 -19.97
C VAL A 119 9.68 5.21 -19.25
N ASP A 120 9.44 6.50 -19.01
CA ASP A 120 10.25 7.34 -18.12
C ASP A 120 9.32 7.93 -17.05
N PRO A 121 9.26 7.35 -15.84
CA PRO A 121 8.30 7.76 -14.83
C PRO A 121 8.70 9.05 -14.10
N ASN A 122 9.83 9.66 -14.43
CA ASN A 122 10.37 10.75 -13.63
C ASN A 122 9.57 12.05 -13.81
N MET A 123 9.43 12.80 -12.71
CA MET A 123 8.97 14.19 -12.79
C MET A 123 9.94 15.00 -13.64
N GLY A 124 9.41 15.82 -14.55
CA GLY A 124 10.23 16.57 -15.52
C GLY A 124 10.68 15.75 -16.73
N ALA A 125 10.37 14.45 -16.81
CA ALA A 125 10.70 13.64 -17.98
C ALA A 125 10.14 14.25 -19.27
N GLY A 126 8.91 14.75 -19.29
CA GLY A 126 8.31 15.38 -20.48
C GLY A 126 9.15 16.51 -21.09
N ASP A 127 9.81 17.30 -20.25
CA ASP A 127 10.63 18.45 -20.67
C ASP A 127 12.10 18.09 -20.87
N HIS A 128 12.55 16.96 -20.29
CA HIS A 128 13.93 16.53 -20.42
C HIS A 128 14.24 16.10 -21.87
N PRO A 129 15.31 16.62 -22.50
CA PRO A 129 15.68 16.25 -23.86
C PRO A 129 15.85 14.74 -24.05
N ARG A 130 15.23 14.21 -25.10
CA ARG A 130 15.34 12.81 -25.51
C ARG A 130 15.56 12.77 -27.03
N PRO A 131 16.68 12.18 -27.52
CA PRO A 131 16.90 11.99 -28.95
C PRO A 131 15.78 11.16 -29.58
N ASP A 132 15.50 11.42 -30.85
CA ASP A 132 14.68 10.54 -31.66
C ASP A 132 15.50 9.30 -32.02
N ASP A 133 15.08 8.16 -31.48
CA ASP A 133 15.67 6.84 -31.69
C ASP A 133 14.69 5.89 -32.42
N GLY A 134 13.63 6.44 -33.01
CA GLY A 134 12.59 5.69 -33.70
C GLY A 134 11.64 4.93 -32.78
N SER A 135 11.60 5.28 -31.49
CA SER A 135 10.62 4.75 -30.53
C SER A 135 9.24 5.42 -30.74
N PRO A 136 8.19 4.67 -31.09
CA PRO A 136 6.90 5.25 -31.50
C PRO A 136 6.02 5.70 -30.33
N VAL A 137 6.19 5.11 -29.14
CA VAL A 137 5.38 5.44 -27.95
C VAL A 137 6.30 5.81 -26.78
N LEU A 138 6.15 7.04 -26.29
CA LEU A 138 6.89 7.56 -25.14
C LEU A 138 5.92 7.89 -23.99
N LEU A 139 6.00 7.12 -22.91
CA LEU A 139 5.22 7.28 -21.69
C LEU A 139 6.07 8.04 -20.65
N ARG A 140 6.04 9.37 -20.71
CA ARG A 140 6.93 10.24 -19.92
C ARG A 140 6.18 10.99 -18.82
N GLY A 141 6.68 10.90 -17.60
CA GLY A 141 6.17 11.59 -16.42
C GLY A 141 5.60 10.66 -15.34
N PRO A 142 5.33 11.21 -14.14
CA PRO A 142 4.94 10.45 -12.96
C PRO A 142 3.58 9.75 -13.08
N GLY A 143 2.73 10.18 -14.03
CA GLY A 143 1.51 9.46 -14.38
C GLY A 143 1.76 8.05 -14.96
N TYR A 144 2.98 7.75 -15.38
CA TYR A 144 3.37 6.42 -15.88
C TYR A 144 4.21 5.63 -14.89
N ALA A 145 4.38 6.11 -13.65
CA ALA A 145 5.08 5.38 -12.60
C ALA A 145 4.38 4.02 -12.33
N PRO A 146 5.05 2.88 -12.57
CA PRO A 146 4.45 1.58 -12.34
C PRO A 146 4.42 1.30 -10.83
N LEU A 147 3.24 1.46 -10.24
CA LEU A 147 3.00 1.23 -8.81
C LEU A 147 2.09 0.03 -8.59
N ARG A 148 2.42 -0.79 -7.59
CA ARG A 148 1.57 -1.90 -7.15
C ARG A 148 0.28 -1.37 -6.55
N LEU A 149 -0.77 -2.18 -6.59
CA LEU A 149 -2.07 -1.85 -6.00
C LEU A 149 -1.98 -1.60 -4.48
N ALA A 150 -0.93 -2.11 -3.82
CA ALA A 150 -0.58 -1.77 -2.44
C ALA A 150 -0.43 -0.25 -2.19
N ALA A 151 0.14 0.51 -3.13
CA ALA A 151 0.28 1.96 -3.01
C ALA A 151 -1.09 2.68 -3.05
N ARG A 152 -2.00 2.23 -3.91
CA ARG A 152 -3.38 2.74 -3.97
C ARG A 152 -4.20 2.33 -2.75
N ARG A 153 -4.03 1.10 -2.24
CA ARG A 153 -4.62 0.68 -0.96
C ARG A 153 -4.15 1.58 0.19
N ALA A 154 -2.86 1.88 0.23
CA ALA A 154 -2.27 2.78 1.22
C ALA A 154 -2.79 4.22 1.09
N ARG A 155 -2.96 4.74 -0.13
CA ARG A 155 -3.65 6.03 -0.37
C ARG A 155 -5.05 6.03 0.23
N THR A 156 -5.85 4.99 -0.02
CA THR A 156 -7.20 4.87 0.55
C THR A 156 -7.17 4.79 2.08
N ARG A 157 -6.29 3.96 2.66
CA ARG A 157 -6.10 3.87 4.12
C ARG A 157 -5.77 5.23 4.72
N ARG A 158 -4.84 5.95 4.09
CA ARG A 158 -4.42 7.27 4.54
C ARG A 158 -5.57 8.28 4.50
N ALA A 159 -6.32 8.33 3.40
CA ALA A 159 -7.47 9.22 3.28
C ALA A 159 -8.49 8.97 4.40
N LEU A 160 -8.79 7.70 4.70
CA LEU A 160 -9.65 7.31 5.80
C LEU A 160 -9.08 7.70 7.17
N ARG A 161 -7.76 7.56 7.38
CA ARG A 161 -7.07 7.95 8.62
C ARG A 161 -7.17 9.45 8.87
N THR A 162 -6.92 10.26 7.85
CA THR A 162 -6.86 11.72 7.98
C THR A 162 -8.23 12.40 8.02
N ALA A 163 -9.30 11.72 7.58
CA ALA A 163 -10.66 12.27 7.59
C ALA A 163 -11.19 12.61 9.00
N ASP A 164 -10.67 11.96 10.04
CA ASP A 164 -11.07 12.19 11.44
C ASP A 164 -10.32 13.34 12.14
N GLY A 165 -9.45 14.05 11.41
CA GLY A 165 -8.59 15.09 11.96
C GLY A 165 -7.28 14.55 12.54
N PRO A 166 -6.44 15.45 13.09
CA PRO A 166 -5.14 15.08 13.62
C PRO A 166 -5.27 14.19 14.87
N GLY A 167 -4.41 13.16 14.95
CA GLY A 167 -4.32 12.33 16.15
C GLY A 167 -3.84 13.12 17.37
N THR A 168 -4.15 12.62 18.57
CA THR A 168 -3.78 13.26 19.85
C THR A 168 -2.41 12.82 20.40
N GLY A 169 -1.73 11.88 19.72
CA GLY A 169 -0.42 11.36 20.10
C GLY A 169 0.75 12.09 19.43
N PRO A 170 2.00 11.69 19.75
CA PRO A 170 3.17 12.19 19.02
C PRO A 170 3.09 11.82 17.54
N LEU A 171 3.66 12.65 16.68
CA LEU A 171 3.70 12.38 15.24
C LEU A 171 4.48 11.11 14.95
N ARG A 172 3.93 10.28 14.06
CA ARG A 172 4.59 9.06 13.60
C ARG A 172 5.50 9.40 12.43
N VAL A 173 6.81 9.22 12.60
CA VAL A 173 7.81 9.43 11.55
C VAL A 173 8.33 8.08 11.10
N LEU A 174 8.31 7.83 9.79
CA LEU A 174 8.94 6.65 9.19
C LEU A 174 10.22 7.08 8.47
N VAL A 175 11.35 6.44 8.76
CA VAL A 175 12.62 6.67 8.06
C VAL A 175 12.95 5.46 7.19
N VAL A 176 13.13 5.67 5.89
CA VAL A 176 13.44 4.61 4.91
C VAL A 176 14.44 5.07 3.85
N MET A 177 15.66 4.51 3.88
CA MET A 177 16.77 4.87 2.97
C MET A 177 16.97 3.83 1.84
N GLY A 178 15.86 3.35 1.28
CA GLY A 178 15.88 2.27 0.27
C GLY A 178 16.26 0.90 0.85
N GLY A 179 16.46 -0.09 -0.03
CA GLY A 179 16.64 -1.49 0.37
C GLY A 179 17.95 -1.81 1.08
N THR A 180 18.99 -0.97 0.92
CA THR A 180 20.36 -1.28 1.39
C THR A 180 21.03 -0.16 2.19
N ASP A 181 20.51 1.08 2.17
CA ASP A 181 21.22 2.26 2.70
C ASP A 181 22.69 2.34 2.22
N ALA A 182 22.92 2.13 0.92
CA ALA A 182 24.28 2.05 0.35
C ALA A 182 25.17 3.28 0.65
N ALA A 183 24.56 4.46 0.83
CA ALA A 183 25.25 5.70 1.16
C ALA A 183 25.48 5.90 2.68
N GLY A 184 24.99 5.00 3.54
CA GLY A 184 25.17 5.08 4.99
C GLY A 184 24.50 6.30 5.62
N LEU A 185 23.31 6.68 5.15
CA LEU A 185 22.64 7.93 5.51
C LEU A 185 21.79 7.82 6.78
N LEU A 186 21.40 6.60 7.18
CA LEU A 186 20.55 6.39 8.35
C LEU A 186 21.06 7.11 9.61
N PRO A 187 22.34 6.99 10.02
CA PRO A 187 22.84 7.69 11.21
C PRO A 187 22.69 9.22 11.11
N ARG A 188 22.96 9.80 9.94
CA ARG A 188 22.88 11.27 9.74
C ARG A 188 21.45 11.77 9.80
N VAL A 189 20.51 11.02 9.23
CA VAL A 189 19.08 11.33 9.31
C VAL A 189 18.58 11.23 10.76
N VAL A 190 19.00 10.19 11.50
CA VAL A 190 18.66 10.04 12.92
C VAL A 190 19.23 11.19 13.74
N THR A 191 20.49 11.58 13.53
CA THR A 191 21.09 12.75 14.20
C THR A 191 20.32 14.04 13.89
N ALA A 192 19.93 14.26 12.63
CA ALA A 192 19.16 15.45 12.25
C ALA A 192 17.75 15.46 12.87
N LEU A 193 17.07 14.31 12.95
CA LEU A 193 15.78 14.18 13.64
C LEU A 193 15.89 14.42 15.15
N ALA A 194 16.96 13.94 15.78
CA ALA A 194 17.22 14.19 17.20
C ALA A 194 17.48 15.68 17.45
N ALA A 195 18.32 16.31 16.62
CA ALA A 195 18.64 17.73 16.68
C ALA A 195 17.44 18.64 16.34
N ALA A 196 16.39 18.12 15.70
CA ALA A 196 15.15 18.86 15.48
C ALA A 196 14.40 19.16 16.77
N ASP A 197 14.67 18.42 17.86
CA ASP A 197 14.18 18.66 19.23
C ASP A 197 12.66 18.88 19.31
N ALA A 198 11.90 18.00 18.64
CA ALA A 198 10.43 18.03 18.62
C ALA A 198 9.82 16.66 18.93
N PRO A 199 8.63 16.60 19.58
CA PRO A 199 8.00 15.32 19.91
C PRO A 199 7.61 14.50 18.68
N ALA A 200 8.12 13.28 18.60
CA ALA A 200 7.83 12.32 17.53
C ALA A 200 8.07 10.88 17.98
N ALA A 201 7.34 9.93 17.41
CA ALA A 201 7.64 8.51 17.47
C ALA A 201 8.26 8.11 16.12
N VAL A 202 9.55 7.80 16.11
CA VAL A 202 10.36 7.57 14.91
C VAL A 202 10.65 6.08 14.73
N ASP A 203 10.05 5.47 13.71
CA ASP A 203 10.39 4.13 13.25
C ASP A 203 11.45 4.22 12.15
N VAL A 204 12.63 3.66 12.41
CA VAL A 204 13.76 3.65 11.48
C VAL A 204 13.88 2.26 10.86
N VAL A 205 13.61 2.14 9.56
CA VAL A 205 13.75 0.88 8.83
C VAL A 205 15.23 0.61 8.60
N VAL A 206 15.75 -0.44 9.25
CA VAL A 206 17.17 -0.81 9.17
C VAL A 206 17.32 -2.06 8.30
N PRO A 207 18.04 -1.99 7.15
CA PRO A 207 18.41 -3.16 6.37
C PRO A 207 19.14 -4.21 7.22
N GLY A 208 18.92 -5.50 6.92
CA GLY A 208 19.16 -6.62 7.83
C GLY A 208 20.47 -6.59 8.64
N GLY A 209 20.35 -6.66 9.97
CA GLY A 209 21.45 -6.97 10.90
C GLY A 209 22.46 -5.86 11.19
N ARG A 210 22.28 -4.65 10.63
CA ARG A 210 23.19 -3.53 10.87
C ARG A 210 22.91 -2.86 12.22
N PRO A 211 23.90 -2.68 13.11
CA PRO A 211 23.71 -1.88 14.31
C PRO A 211 23.49 -0.42 13.92
N LEU A 212 22.52 0.22 14.58
CA LEU A 212 22.24 1.64 14.44
C LEU A 212 22.11 2.23 15.84
N ASP A 213 22.97 3.18 16.16
CA ASP A 213 22.90 3.90 17.42
C ASP A 213 21.70 4.85 17.39
N LEU A 214 20.77 4.63 18.31
CA LEU A 214 19.56 5.43 18.44
C LEU A 214 19.64 6.32 19.68
N PRO A 215 19.28 7.61 19.58
CA PRO A 215 19.18 8.50 20.74
C PRO A 215 18.23 7.93 21.79
N ALA A 216 18.68 7.92 23.05
CA ALA A 216 17.87 7.50 24.19
C ALA A 216 17.14 8.68 24.86
N ASP A 217 17.66 9.89 24.70
CA ASP A 217 17.18 11.12 25.33
C ASP A 217 16.61 12.10 24.29
N GLY A 218 15.73 12.99 24.77
CA GLY A 218 15.10 14.03 23.96
C GLY A 218 13.59 13.83 23.80
N PRO A 219 12.92 14.76 23.09
CA PRO A 219 11.47 14.72 22.93
C PRO A 219 10.99 13.67 21.91
N ALA A 220 11.87 13.19 21.02
CA ALA A 220 11.57 12.14 20.06
C ALA A 220 11.99 10.77 20.61
N THR A 221 11.18 9.74 20.35
CA THR A 221 11.49 8.34 20.68
C THR A 221 11.84 7.59 19.41
N PHE A 222 12.94 6.85 19.41
CA PHE A 222 13.43 6.13 18.24
C PHE A 222 13.32 4.62 18.42
N ARG A 223 12.91 3.93 17.36
CA ARG A 223 12.88 2.47 17.30
C ARG A 223 13.44 1.98 15.98
N ALA A 224 14.40 1.06 16.03
CA ALA A 224 14.84 0.32 14.85
C ALA A 224 13.79 -0.76 14.53
N VAL A 225 13.33 -0.78 13.29
CA VAL A 225 12.39 -1.79 12.79
C VAL A 225 13.02 -2.55 11.62
N PRO A 226 12.71 -3.85 11.46
CA PRO A 226 13.21 -4.63 10.33
C PRO A 226 12.61 -4.13 9.00
N PRO A 227 13.16 -4.57 7.84
CA PRO A 227 12.55 -4.33 6.54
C PRO A 227 11.07 -4.71 6.53
N LEU A 228 10.25 -3.82 5.97
CA LEU A 228 8.79 -3.94 5.98
C LEU A 228 8.31 -4.63 4.70
N SER A 229 7.51 -5.69 4.85
CA SER A 229 6.91 -6.41 3.71
C SER A 229 5.84 -5.59 2.98
N ASP A 230 5.16 -4.68 3.69
CA ASP A 230 4.19 -3.74 3.13
C ASP A 230 4.56 -2.30 3.51
N LEU A 231 5.62 -1.80 2.87
CA LEU A 231 6.09 -0.42 3.06
C LEU A 231 4.99 0.63 2.76
N PRO A 232 4.17 0.52 1.69
CA PRO A 232 3.06 1.44 1.47
C PRO A 232 2.08 1.52 2.63
N ALA A 233 1.72 0.38 3.26
CA ALA A 233 0.86 0.40 4.44
C ALA A 233 1.49 1.19 5.61
N ALA A 234 2.78 1.04 5.86
CA ALA A 234 3.47 1.81 6.88
C ALA A 234 3.52 3.32 6.56
N MET A 235 3.67 3.69 5.28
CA MET A 235 3.58 5.09 4.83
C MET A 235 2.20 5.69 5.11
N ALA A 236 1.12 4.92 4.95
CA ALA A 236 -0.24 5.41 5.22
C ALA A 236 -0.47 5.81 6.68
N GLU A 237 0.19 5.09 7.60
CA GLU A 237 0.14 5.32 9.05
C GLU A 237 1.11 6.41 9.53
N ALA A 238 2.08 6.81 8.71
CA ALA A 238 3.03 7.85 9.04
C ALA A 238 2.42 9.26 8.86
N ASP A 239 2.83 10.19 9.71
CA ASP A 239 2.54 11.62 9.60
C ASP A 239 3.62 12.39 8.84
N LEU A 240 4.84 11.83 8.79
CA LEU A 240 5.96 12.28 7.97
C LEU A 240 6.80 11.07 7.57
N VAL A 241 7.25 11.03 6.31
CA VAL A 241 8.26 10.05 5.88
C VAL A 241 9.56 10.77 5.54
N VAL A 242 10.67 10.29 6.06
CA VAL A 242 12.01 10.71 5.63
C VAL A 242 12.60 9.62 4.75
N SER A 243 12.92 9.94 3.50
CA SER A 243 13.36 8.93 2.54
C SER A 243 14.51 9.38 1.63
N ALA A 244 15.24 8.42 1.09
CA ALA A 244 16.11 8.69 -0.05
C ALA A 244 15.28 9.03 -1.31
N ALA A 245 15.80 9.89 -2.18
CA ALA A 245 15.14 10.34 -3.41
C ALA A 245 15.19 9.30 -4.55
N GLY A 246 14.87 8.04 -4.24
CA GLY A 246 14.76 6.95 -5.21
C GLY A 246 13.33 6.75 -5.74
N THR A 247 13.07 5.58 -6.33
CA THR A 247 11.75 5.24 -6.90
C THR A 247 10.62 5.19 -5.87
N THR A 248 10.94 5.01 -4.58
CA THR A 248 9.99 5.09 -3.45
C THR A 248 9.25 6.43 -3.38
N VAL A 249 9.82 7.50 -3.95
CA VAL A 249 9.15 8.81 -4.05
C VAL A 249 7.80 8.71 -4.75
N TRP A 250 7.67 7.86 -5.77
CA TRP A 250 6.41 7.70 -6.50
C TRP A 250 5.33 7.02 -5.65
N GLU A 251 5.70 6.04 -4.82
CA GLU A 251 4.80 5.45 -3.82
C GLU A 251 4.37 6.49 -2.78
N LEU A 252 5.31 7.31 -2.27
CA LEU A 252 5.01 8.39 -1.32
C LEU A 252 4.04 9.43 -1.89
N CYS A 253 4.27 9.84 -3.14
CA CYS A 253 3.37 10.72 -3.88
C CYS A 253 1.97 10.10 -4.05
N CYS A 254 1.90 8.83 -4.45
CA CYS A 254 0.63 8.12 -4.61
C CYS A 254 -0.14 8.04 -3.29
N VAL A 255 0.54 7.71 -2.19
CA VAL A 255 -0.06 7.63 -0.85
C VAL A 255 -0.51 9.01 -0.38
N GLY A 256 0.17 10.09 -0.79
CA GLY A 256 -0.11 11.45 -0.35
C GLY A 256 0.36 11.71 1.07
N VAL A 257 1.51 11.14 1.45
CA VAL A 257 2.13 11.37 2.76
C VAL A 257 3.13 12.54 2.66
N PRO A 258 3.19 13.46 3.65
CA PRO A 258 4.23 14.47 3.68
C PRO A 258 5.60 13.78 3.72
N MET A 259 6.55 14.28 2.92
CA MET A 259 7.87 13.66 2.84
C MET A 259 9.00 14.68 2.91
N ALA A 260 10.09 14.28 3.53
CA ALA A 260 11.39 14.95 3.46
C ALA A 260 12.39 14.02 2.77
N LEU A 261 13.10 14.53 1.76
CA LEU A 261 13.97 13.70 0.92
C LEU A 261 15.43 14.02 1.14
N VAL A 262 16.24 12.97 1.07
CA VAL A 262 17.71 13.04 1.01
C VAL A 262 18.16 12.53 -0.36
N ARG A 263 19.05 13.26 -1.03
CA ARG A 263 19.73 12.74 -2.22
C ARG A 263 20.79 11.75 -1.80
N ALA A 264 20.62 10.47 -2.11
CA ALA A 264 21.57 9.41 -1.71
C ALA A 264 22.69 9.15 -2.73
N ALA A 265 22.43 9.40 -4.01
CA ALA A 265 23.37 9.16 -5.10
C ALA A 265 23.24 10.22 -6.20
N ASP A 266 24.26 10.37 -7.03
CA ASP A 266 24.31 11.41 -8.08
C ASP A 266 23.18 11.25 -9.10
N ASN A 267 22.82 10.00 -9.44
CA ASN A 267 21.71 9.66 -10.32
C ASN A 267 20.32 10.02 -9.76
N GLN A 268 20.23 10.47 -8.51
CA GLN A 268 18.99 10.98 -7.90
C GLN A 268 18.91 12.51 -7.94
N THR A 269 19.92 13.23 -8.45
CA THR A 269 19.96 14.70 -8.38
C THR A 269 18.77 15.34 -9.08
N GLU A 270 18.45 14.93 -10.30
CA GLU A 270 17.37 15.53 -11.08
C GLU A 270 16.00 15.19 -10.47
N GLY A 271 15.77 13.92 -10.10
CA GLY A 271 14.55 13.48 -9.44
C GLY A 271 14.32 14.17 -8.09
N TYR A 272 15.39 14.35 -7.29
CA TYR A 272 15.33 15.12 -6.05
C TYR A 272 14.92 16.58 -6.28
N ARG A 273 15.58 17.27 -7.22
CA ARG A 273 15.32 18.69 -7.50
C ARG A 273 13.89 18.91 -7.99
N THR A 274 13.47 18.16 -9.00
CA THR A 274 12.14 18.31 -9.60
C THR A 274 11.01 18.13 -8.58
N VAL A 275 11.12 17.15 -7.68
CA VAL A 275 10.10 16.87 -6.65
C VAL A 275 10.08 17.94 -5.55
N VAL A 276 11.26 18.42 -5.14
CA VAL A 276 11.37 19.50 -4.13
C VAL A 276 10.89 20.84 -4.70
N ASP A 277 11.30 21.20 -5.91
CA ASP A 277 10.91 22.45 -6.58
C ASP A 277 9.41 22.47 -6.89
N ALA A 278 8.82 21.31 -7.15
CA ALA A 278 7.37 21.17 -7.31
C ALA A 278 6.59 21.30 -5.98
N GLY A 279 7.26 21.40 -4.83
CA GLY A 279 6.64 21.47 -3.51
C GLY A 279 6.01 20.16 -3.05
N ALA A 280 6.38 19.02 -3.67
CA ALA A 280 5.87 17.69 -3.28
C ALA A 280 6.69 17.06 -2.15
N ALA A 281 7.89 17.57 -1.88
CA ALA A 281 8.76 17.14 -0.79
C ALA A 281 9.54 18.33 -0.20
N ALA A 282 9.92 18.21 1.07
CA ALA A 282 10.96 19.05 1.63
C ALA A 282 12.34 18.46 1.30
N GLY A 283 13.30 19.32 0.94
CA GLY A 283 14.66 18.91 0.66
C GLY A 283 15.57 18.93 1.90
N LEU A 284 16.28 17.84 2.18
CA LEU A 284 17.29 17.75 3.24
C LEU A 284 18.74 17.82 2.71
N GLY A 285 18.91 17.93 1.40
CA GLY A 285 20.22 17.96 0.74
C GLY A 285 20.77 16.56 0.44
N GLY A 286 22.07 16.50 0.18
CA GLY A 286 22.83 15.26 -0.04
C GLY A 286 23.75 14.90 1.12
N PRO A 287 24.66 13.91 0.94
CA PRO A 287 25.50 13.43 2.03
C PRO A 287 26.36 14.55 2.64
N GLY A 288 26.90 15.46 1.82
CA GLY A 288 27.68 16.61 2.30
C GLY A 288 26.88 17.56 3.19
N ASP A 289 25.64 17.87 2.83
CA ASP A 289 24.77 18.77 3.59
C ASP A 289 24.37 18.16 4.94
N LEU A 290 24.22 16.84 4.99
CA LEU A 290 23.90 16.07 6.20
C LEU A 290 25.10 15.82 7.13
N ALA A 291 26.30 16.28 6.78
CA ALA A 291 27.45 16.21 7.69
C ALA A 291 27.28 17.14 8.90
N ASP A 292 26.62 18.29 8.70
CA ASP A 292 26.12 19.15 9.76
C ASP A 292 24.59 18.97 9.89
N PRO A 293 24.09 18.45 11.02
CA PRO A 293 22.66 18.22 11.17
C PRO A 293 21.83 19.51 11.22
N ALA A 294 22.42 20.69 11.47
CA ALA A 294 21.66 21.92 11.77
C ALA A 294 20.67 22.32 10.65
N GLY A 295 21.10 22.21 9.38
CA GLY A 295 20.25 22.54 8.23
C GLY A 295 19.07 21.58 8.11
N ALA A 296 19.34 20.27 8.10
CA ALA A 296 18.31 19.24 8.04
C ALA A 296 17.39 19.27 9.27
N ALA A 297 17.93 19.50 10.47
CA ALA A 297 17.18 19.62 11.72
C ALA A 297 16.20 20.80 11.68
N THR A 298 16.59 21.93 11.10
CA THR A 298 15.70 23.10 10.93
C THR A 298 14.49 22.75 10.06
N VAL A 299 14.74 22.09 8.92
CA VAL A 299 13.66 21.64 8.02
C VAL A 299 12.76 20.62 8.71
N LEU A 300 13.34 19.62 9.36
CA LEU A 300 12.61 18.58 10.08
C LEU A 300 11.79 19.16 11.24
N ARG A 301 12.34 20.10 12.02
CA ARG A 301 11.61 20.78 13.10
C ARG A 301 10.39 21.51 12.56
N ALA A 302 10.55 22.25 11.46
CA ALA A 302 9.43 22.96 10.82
C ALA A 302 8.32 21.98 10.37
N LEU A 303 8.70 20.81 9.86
CA LEU A 303 7.72 19.78 9.51
C LEU A 303 7.09 19.10 10.73
N LEU A 304 7.82 18.88 11.81
CA LEU A 304 7.29 18.27 13.03
C LEU A 304 6.35 19.20 13.78
N THR A 305 6.59 20.51 13.77
CA THR A 305 5.77 21.50 14.49
C THR A 305 4.75 22.22 13.62
N GLY A 306 4.87 22.15 12.28
CA GLY A 306 3.99 22.84 11.32
C GLY A 306 2.98 21.91 10.62
N PRO A 307 1.73 21.78 11.13
CA PRO A 307 0.70 20.97 10.46
C PRO A 307 0.36 21.47 9.05
N ASP A 308 0.35 22.78 8.83
CA ASP A 308 0.03 23.37 7.51
C ASP A 308 1.12 23.06 6.47
N ALA A 309 2.39 23.09 6.88
CA ALA A 309 3.50 22.71 6.01
C ALA A 309 3.40 21.24 5.59
N ARG A 310 3.07 20.35 6.53
CA ARG A 310 2.80 18.93 6.23
C ARG A 310 1.61 18.77 5.30
N ALA A 311 0.49 19.46 5.56
CA ALA A 311 -0.70 19.39 4.75
C ALA A 311 -0.46 19.88 3.31
N ALA A 312 0.32 20.95 3.13
CA ALA A 312 0.69 21.46 1.83
C ALA A 312 1.52 20.45 1.03
N LEU A 313 2.57 19.85 1.64
CA LEU A 313 3.37 18.82 1.00
C LEU A 313 2.54 17.59 0.64
N ALA A 314 1.72 17.08 1.56
CA ALA A 314 0.84 15.94 1.30
C ALA A 314 -0.16 16.21 0.16
N GLY A 315 -0.81 17.38 0.20
CA GLY A 315 -1.76 17.79 -0.83
C GLY A 315 -1.10 17.87 -2.21
N ARG A 316 0.11 18.43 -2.28
CA ARG A 316 0.87 18.49 -3.52
C ARG A 316 1.32 17.11 -3.99
N ALA A 317 1.92 16.30 -3.11
CA ALA A 317 2.37 14.95 -3.41
C ALA A 317 1.24 14.07 -3.99
N ALA A 318 0.04 14.14 -3.40
CA ALA A 318 -1.14 13.37 -3.84
C ALA A 318 -1.63 13.69 -5.26
N THR A 319 -1.21 14.83 -5.83
CA THR A 319 -1.52 15.24 -7.22
C THR A 319 -0.47 14.80 -8.24
N VAL A 320 0.71 14.36 -7.78
CA VAL A 320 1.82 13.99 -8.67
C VAL A 320 1.62 12.61 -9.28
N VAL A 321 1.19 11.63 -8.46
CA VAL A 321 0.98 10.25 -8.88
C VAL A 321 -0.41 9.79 -8.47
N ASP A 322 -1.18 9.27 -9.41
CA ASP A 322 -2.51 8.69 -9.18
C ASP A 322 -2.49 7.18 -8.88
N GLY A 323 -1.36 6.52 -9.20
CA GLY A 323 -1.15 5.08 -8.99
C GLY A 323 -1.63 4.20 -10.14
N GLU A 324 -2.02 4.77 -11.29
CA GLU A 324 -2.52 4.01 -12.44
C GLU A 324 -1.45 3.70 -13.51
N GLY A 325 -0.21 4.13 -13.30
CA GLY A 325 0.86 4.05 -14.30
C GLY A 325 1.12 2.64 -14.83
N ALA A 326 1.08 1.61 -13.96
CA ALA A 326 1.23 0.22 -14.38
C ALA A 326 0.14 -0.22 -15.37
N GLY A 327 -1.11 0.16 -15.13
CA GLY A 327 -2.22 -0.11 -16.05
C GLY A 327 -2.03 0.59 -17.39
N ARG A 328 -1.52 1.82 -17.40
CA ARG A 328 -1.23 2.58 -18.64
C ARG A 328 -0.11 1.94 -19.46
N VAL A 329 0.93 1.43 -18.79
CA VAL A 329 2.02 0.67 -19.44
C VAL A 329 1.46 -0.60 -20.09
N VAL A 330 0.62 -1.35 -19.37
CA VAL A 330 -0.03 -2.57 -19.89
C VAL A 330 -0.95 -2.26 -21.06
N ASP A 331 -1.74 -1.18 -20.99
CA ASP A 331 -2.63 -0.77 -22.08
C ASP A 331 -1.85 -0.40 -23.35
N ALA A 332 -0.71 0.31 -23.21
CA ALA A 332 0.17 0.64 -24.32
C ALA A 332 0.82 -0.61 -24.94
N LEU A 333 1.30 -1.54 -24.11
CA LEU A 333 1.83 -2.83 -24.56
C LEU A 333 0.77 -3.65 -25.31
N ALA A 334 -0.43 -3.80 -24.75
CA ALA A 334 -1.51 -4.54 -25.39
C ALA A 334 -1.90 -3.93 -26.75
N THR A 335 -1.90 -2.60 -26.84
CA THR A 335 -2.15 -1.85 -28.10
C THR A 335 -1.05 -2.14 -29.13
N ALA A 336 0.22 -2.08 -28.72
CA ALA A 336 1.36 -2.35 -29.60
C ALA A 336 1.38 -3.80 -30.12
N VAL A 337 0.96 -4.77 -29.30
CA VAL A 337 0.81 -6.18 -29.70
C VAL A 337 -0.44 -6.40 -30.58
N GLY A 338 -1.45 -5.52 -30.49
CA GLY A 338 -2.73 -5.68 -31.19
C GLY A 338 -3.71 -6.61 -30.47
N THR A 339 -3.68 -6.65 -29.14
CA THR A 339 -4.61 -7.46 -28.31
C THR A 339 -5.54 -6.58 -27.47
N SER A 340 -6.61 -7.16 -26.93
CA SER A 340 -7.45 -6.45 -25.95
C SER A 340 -6.64 -6.09 -24.70
N SER A 341 -6.78 -4.87 -24.19
CA SER A 341 -6.08 -4.41 -23.00
C SER A 341 -6.60 -5.00 -21.69
N GLY A 342 -7.80 -5.60 -21.71
CA GLY A 342 -8.46 -6.09 -20.49
C GLY A 342 -8.76 -5.01 -19.45
N ARG A 343 -8.71 -3.72 -19.84
CA ARG A 343 -8.80 -2.57 -18.92
C ARG A 343 -10.05 -2.60 -18.04
N GLU A 344 -11.22 -2.87 -18.61
CA GLU A 344 -12.47 -2.92 -17.84
C GLU A 344 -12.45 -3.98 -16.74
N ALA A 345 -11.94 -5.18 -17.06
CA ALA A 345 -11.81 -6.28 -16.10
C ALA A 345 -10.79 -5.93 -15.00
N ARG A 346 -9.67 -5.30 -15.37
CA ARG A 346 -8.65 -4.80 -14.44
C ARG A 346 -9.23 -3.78 -13.47
N VAL A 347 -9.88 -2.73 -13.98
CA VAL A 347 -10.49 -1.66 -13.17
C VAL A 347 -11.50 -2.26 -12.18
N ALA A 348 -12.39 -3.13 -12.63
CA ALA A 348 -13.36 -3.80 -11.75
C ALA A 348 -12.71 -4.71 -10.69
N ALA A 349 -11.56 -5.32 -10.97
CA ALA A 349 -10.81 -6.09 -9.98
C ALA A 349 -10.11 -5.19 -8.95
N GLU A 350 -9.49 -4.10 -9.40
CA GLU A 350 -8.85 -3.12 -8.53
C GLU A 350 -9.86 -2.43 -7.61
N GLU A 351 -11.02 -2.02 -8.13
CA GLU A 351 -12.09 -1.39 -7.35
C GLU A 351 -12.58 -2.32 -6.23
N ARG A 352 -12.78 -3.61 -6.51
CA ARG A 352 -13.16 -4.60 -5.48
C ARG A 352 -12.09 -4.72 -4.39
N VAL A 353 -10.83 -4.67 -4.77
CA VAL A 353 -9.71 -4.70 -3.82
C VAL A 353 -9.70 -3.44 -2.95
N LEU A 354 -9.88 -2.26 -3.56
CA LEU A 354 -9.85 -0.98 -2.85
C LEU A 354 -11.09 -0.77 -1.97
N ALA A 355 -12.27 -1.27 -2.38
CA ALA A 355 -13.47 -1.28 -1.57
C ALA A 355 -13.32 -2.15 -0.30
N GLY A 356 -12.39 -3.11 -0.30
CA GLY A 356 -12.02 -3.89 0.87
C GLY A 356 -11.12 -3.17 1.87
N VAL A 357 -10.66 -1.95 1.57
CA VAL A 357 -9.88 -1.12 2.49
C VAL A 357 -10.83 -0.44 3.46
N LEU A 358 -10.90 -0.99 4.67
CA LEU A 358 -11.80 -0.53 5.72
C LEU A 358 -11.03 0.10 6.89
N ARG A 359 -11.66 1.04 7.57
CA ARG A 359 -11.17 1.62 8.84
C ARG A 359 -12.25 1.53 9.89
N ALA A 360 -11.93 0.91 11.02
CA ALA A 360 -12.79 0.94 12.20
C ALA A 360 -12.51 2.20 13.03
N ARG A 361 -13.58 2.87 13.47
CA ARG A 361 -13.52 3.95 14.45
C ARG A 361 -14.54 3.72 15.56
N PRO A 362 -14.32 4.25 16.77
CA PRO A 362 -15.37 4.30 17.79
C PRO A 362 -16.64 4.97 17.24
N ALA A 363 -17.79 4.41 17.58
CA ALA A 363 -19.06 5.07 17.34
C ALA A 363 -19.12 6.40 18.13
N ARG A 364 -19.88 7.36 17.63
CA ARG A 364 -20.08 8.69 18.20
C ARG A 364 -21.58 8.93 18.40
N PRO A 365 -21.99 9.91 19.22
CA PRO A 365 -23.40 10.23 19.39
C PRO A 365 -24.14 10.53 18.07
N GLY A 366 -23.44 11.11 17.09
CA GLY A 366 -23.98 11.39 15.75
C GLY A 366 -24.22 10.16 14.86
N ASP A 367 -23.79 8.96 15.26
CA ASP A 367 -24.06 7.73 14.51
C ASP A 367 -25.43 7.10 14.88
N ALA A 368 -26.20 7.72 15.78
CA ALA A 368 -27.42 7.14 16.35
C ALA A 368 -28.46 6.73 15.28
N GLU A 369 -28.76 7.61 14.34
CA GLU A 369 -29.76 7.35 13.29
C GLU A 369 -29.30 6.25 12.35
N LEU A 370 -28.01 6.24 11.99
CA LEU A 370 -27.40 5.23 11.12
C LEU A 370 -27.44 3.84 11.77
N LEU A 371 -26.95 3.74 13.01
CA LEU A 371 -26.93 2.50 13.76
C LEU A 371 -28.34 1.98 14.02
N LEU A 372 -29.30 2.87 14.28
CA LEU A 372 -30.70 2.50 14.42
C LEU A 372 -31.27 1.91 13.13
N ALA A 373 -31.02 2.56 11.99
CA ALA A 373 -31.50 2.08 10.69
C ALA A 373 -30.96 0.66 10.40
N TRP A 374 -29.68 0.42 10.64
CA TRP A 374 -29.07 -0.90 10.47
C TRP A 374 -29.61 -1.94 11.48
N ARG A 375 -29.86 -1.54 12.73
CA ARG A 375 -30.42 -2.40 13.77
C ARG A 375 -31.87 -2.80 13.47
N ASN A 376 -32.67 -1.89 12.93
CA ASN A 376 -34.08 -2.11 12.63
C ASN A 376 -34.33 -2.75 11.25
N ASP A 377 -33.31 -2.87 10.40
CA ASP A 377 -33.41 -3.58 9.13
C ASP A 377 -33.97 -5.02 9.33
N PRO A 378 -35.01 -5.42 8.59
CA PRO A 378 -35.63 -6.73 8.74
C PRO A 378 -34.66 -7.91 8.56
N GLY A 379 -33.71 -7.78 7.63
CA GLY A 379 -32.67 -8.79 7.38
C GLY A 379 -31.71 -8.95 8.55
N THR A 380 -31.33 -7.85 9.22
CA THR A 380 -30.53 -7.86 10.45
C THR A 380 -31.31 -8.47 11.62
N ARG A 381 -32.57 -8.04 11.81
CA ARG A 381 -33.44 -8.48 12.91
C ARG A 381 -33.71 -9.98 12.87
N ARG A 382 -33.90 -10.55 11.68
CA ARG A 382 -34.13 -12.00 11.47
C ARG A 382 -33.06 -12.89 12.11
N TRP A 383 -31.83 -12.41 12.24
CA TRP A 383 -30.70 -13.17 12.79
C TRP A 383 -30.24 -12.63 14.15
N SER A 384 -31.00 -11.70 14.74
CA SER A 384 -30.72 -11.10 16.03
C SER A 384 -31.44 -11.85 17.15
N ARG A 385 -30.88 -11.83 18.37
CA ARG A 385 -31.55 -12.38 19.57
C ARG A 385 -32.89 -11.69 19.87
N SER A 386 -33.02 -10.41 19.50
CA SER A 386 -34.25 -9.63 19.64
C SER A 386 -34.77 -9.18 18.27
N HIS A 387 -36.03 -9.52 18.01
CA HIS A 387 -36.70 -9.27 16.74
C HIS A 387 -37.52 -7.98 16.73
N ASP A 388 -37.70 -7.29 17.86
CA ASP A 388 -38.51 -6.07 17.93
C ASP A 388 -37.80 -4.86 17.31
N GLU A 389 -38.59 -3.90 16.82
CA GLU A 389 -38.07 -2.59 16.44
C GLU A 389 -37.76 -1.76 17.67
N VAL A 390 -36.68 -0.98 17.56
CA VAL A 390 -36.29 -0.04 18.60
C VAL A 390 -36.69 1.37 18.16
N ASP A 391 -37.31 2.14 19.03
CA ASP A 391 -37.58 3.56 18.77
C ASP A 391 -36.31 4.41 18.96
N LEU A 392 -36.27 5.60 18.34
CA LEU A 392 -35.09 6.45 18.35
C LEU A 392 -34.69 6.95 19.75
N ALA A 393 -35.65 7.23 20.63
CA ALA A 393 -35.34 7.70 21.97
C ALA A 393 -34.70 6.60 22.82
N THR A 394 -35.22 5.38 22.71
CA THR A 394 -34.63 4.18 23.33
C THR A 394 -33.25 3.89 22.76
N HIS A 395 -33.05 3.98 21.44
CA HIS A 395 -31.75 3.76 20.83
C HIS A 395 -30.71 4.81 21.24
N ARG A 396 -31.07 6.10 21.26
CA ARG A 396 -30.14 7.17 21.69
C ARG A 396 -29.68 6.99 23.14
N ARG A 397 -30.58 6.56 24.05
CA ARG A 397 -30.21 6.22 25.43
C ARG A 397 -29.26 5.02 25.49
N TRP A 398 -29.54 3.98 24.71
CA TRP A 398 -28.66 2.81 24.62
C TRP A 398 -27.27 3.17 24.05
N LEU A 399 -27.20 4.02 23.02
CA LEU A 399 -25.95 4.45 22.43
C LEU A 399 -25.14 5.26 23.43
N ALA A 400 -25.73 6.28 24.06
CA ALA A 400 -25.07 7.08 25.08
C ALA A 400 -24.49 6.20 26.21
N GLY A 401 -25.28 5.25 26.72
CA GLY A 401 -24.82 4.30 27.74
C GLY A 401 -23.82 3.26 27.23
N SER A 402 -23.62 3.12 25.92
CA SER A 402 -22.67 2.18 25.31
C SER A 402 -21.30 2.80 25.05
N LEU A 403 -21.23 4.10 24.79
CA LEU A 403 -20.00 4.77 24.38
C LEU A 403 -18.96 4.87 25.51
N ASP A 404 -19.41 4.95 26.76
CA ASP A 404 -18.54 5.13 27.93
C ASP A 404 -18.15 3.82 28.63
N ARG A 405 -18.41 2.67 28.00
CA ARG A 405 -18.22 1.35 28.61
C ARG A 405 -16.82 0.78 28.39
N ASP A 406 -16.21 0.30 29.48
CA ASP A 406 -14.92 -0.39 29.42
C ASP A 406 -15.02 -1.85 28.95
N ASP A 407 -16.20 -2.44 29.10
CA ASP A 407 -16.53 -3.81 28.72
C ASP A 407 -17.26 -3.90 27.37
N ARG A 408 -17.33 -2.79 26.62
CA ARG A 408 -17.89 -2.75 25.26
C ARG A 408 -17.00 -1.91 24.35
N LEU A 409 -16.79 -2.39 23.13
CA LEU A 409 -16.20 -1.61 22.03
C LEU A 409 -17.20 -1.57 20.89
N LEU A 410 -17.86 -0.43 20.69
CA LEU A 410 -18.79 -0.22 19.57
C LEU A 410 -18.08 0.55 18.46
N LEU A 411 -17.96 -0.08 17.30
CA LEU A 411 -17.24 0.46 16.16
C LEU A 411 -18.21 0.71 14.99
N VAL A 412 -18.03 1.84 14.33
CA VAL A 412 -18.49 2.05 12.96
C VAL A 412 -17.28 1.80 12.07
N VAL A 413 -17.50 1.08 10.97
CA VAL A 413 -16.44 0.78 10.01
C VAL A 413 -16.77 1.47 8.69
N ASP A 414 -15.82 2.24 8.20
CA ASP A 414 -15.94 3.06 7.00
C ASP A 414 -15.05 2.51 5.87
N ASP A 415 -15.53 2.61 4.63
CA ASP A 415 -14.71 2.55 3.42
C ASP A 415 -14.59 3.95 2.78
N ALA A 416 -13.92 4.08 1.64
CA ALA A 416 -13.77 5.36 0.95
C ALA A 416 -15.10 6.03 0.55
N ARG A 417 -16.21 5.28 0.51
CA ARG A 417 -17.56 5.76 0.17
C ARG A 417 -18.40 6.07 1.41
N GLY A 418 -17.91 5.79 2.62
CA GLY A 418 -18.58 6.06 3.89
C GLY A 418 -18.80 4.81 4.75
N PRO A 419 -19.72 4.87 5.73
CA PRO A 419 -20.00 3.76 6.64
C PRO A 419 -20.50 2.52 5.92
N VAL A 420 -19.91 1.36 6.21
CA VAL A 420 -20.26 0.06 5.57
C VAL A 420 -20.75 -1.00 6.54
N GLY A 421 -20.63 -0.75 7.84
CA GLY A 421 -21.15 -1.64 8.85
C GLY A 421 -20.72 -1.25 10.25
N THR A 422 -21.15 -2.06 11.22
CA THR A 422 -20.74 -1.95 12.62
C THR A 422 -20.18 -3.27 13.09
N VAL A 423 -19.14 -3.16 13.93
CA VAL A 423 -18.63 -4.27 14.74
C VAL A 423 -18.73 -3.85 16.19
N ARG A 424 -19.36 -4.67 17.02
CA ARG A 424 -19.47 -4.47 18.45
C ARG A 424 -18.82 -5.64 19.16
N TRP A 425 -17.95 -5.33 20.12
CA TRP A 425 -17.42 -6.31 21.06
C TRP A 425 -18.04 -6.08 22.43
N ASP A 426 -18.55 -7.14 23.04
CA ASP A 426 -19.05 -7.15 24.42
C ASP A 426 -18.21 -8.11 25.25
N ARG A 427 -17.67 -7.67 26.38
CA ARG A 427 -16.94 -8.56 27.27
C ARG A 427 -17.95 -9.43 28.04
N ALA A 428 -17.82 -10.74 27.88
CA ALA A 428 -18.57 -11.76 28.61
C ALA A 428 -17.56 -12.72 29.24
N ASP A 429 -17.56 -12.81 30.57
CA ASP A 429 -16.57 -13.54 31.36
C ASP A 429 -15.12 -13.14 31.01
N ALA A 430 -14.31 -14.10 30.55
CA ALA A 430 -12.93 -13.88 30.15
C ALA A 430 -12.77 -13.51 28.66
N ALA A 431 -13.84 -13.53 27.85
CA ALA A 431 -13.79 -13.36 26.40
C ALA A 431 -14.58 -12.14 25.88
N TRP A 432 -14.30 -11.74 24.64
CA TRP A 432 -15.06 -10.71 23.94
C TRP A 432 -15.96 -11.33 22.87
N GLU A 433 -17.28 -11.20 23.03
CA GLU A 433 -18.29 -11.62 22.05
C GLU A 433 -18.39 -10.57 20.94
N VAL A 434 -18.28 -10.99 19.68
CA VAL A 434 -18.45 -10.14 18.50
C VAL A 434 -19.88 -10.14 17.99
N SER A 435 -20.37 -8.95 17.64
CA SER A 435 -21.57 -8.73 16.85
C SER A 435 -21.22 -7.90 15.63
N ILE A 436 -21.64 -8.34 14.44
CA ILE A 436 -21.33 -7.67 13.17
C ILE A 436 -22.63 -7.41 12.41
N THR A 437 -22.77 -6.20 11.88
CA THR A 437 -23.82 -5.87 10.91
C THR A 437 -23.19 -5.23 9.69
N VAL A 438 -23.45 -5.80 8.52
CA VAL A 438 -23.13 -5.15 7.23
C VAL A 438 -24.29 -4.23 6.88
N ALA A 439 -23.97 -2.99 6.47
CA ALA A 439 -24.95 -2.02 6.01
C ALA A 439 -25.88 -2.66 4.95
N PRO A 440 -27.23 -2.58 5.09
CA PRO A 440 -28.17 -3.25 4.19
C PRO A 440 -27.92 -3.00 2.71
N GLU A 441 -27.61 -1.76 2.36
CA GLU A 441 -27.32 -1.26 1.02
C GLU A 441 -25.96 -1.71 0.46
N ARG A 442 -25.09 -2.31 1.30
CA ARG A 442 -23.74 -2.80 0.94
C ARG A 442 -23.63 -4.33 1.01
N ARG A 443 -24.73 -5.04 1.21
CA ARG A 443 -24.74 -6.51 1.27
C ARG A 443 -24.40 -7.11 -0.10
N GLY A 444 -23.72 -8.26 -0.11
CA GLY A 444 -23.28 -8.93 -1.33
C GLY A 444 -21.92 -8.47 -1.87
N GLU A 445 -21.37 -7.35 -1.37
CA GLU A 445 -20.05 -6.84 -1.78
C GLU A 445 -18.86 -7.57 -1.13
N GLY A 446 -19.10 -8.62 -0.33
CA GLY A 446 -18.02 -9.38 0.33
C GLY A 446 -17.40 -8.70 1.56
N LEU A 447 -18.05 -7.68 2.12
CA LEU A 447 -17.51 -6.82 3.19
C LEU A 447 -17.46 -7.45 4.58
N ALA A 448 -18.17 -8.55 4.83
CA ALA A 448 -18.26 -9.15 6.18
C ALA A 448 -16.90 -9.62 6.73
N GLY A 449 -16.05 -10.20 5.88
CA GLY A 449 -14.68 -10.60 6.25
C GLY A 449 -13.78 -9.42 6.59
N PRO A 450 -13.67 -8.41 5.69
CA PRO A 450 -13.01 -7.15 6.00
C PRO A 450 -13.53 -6.45 7.26
N LEU A 451 -14.85 -6.42 7.49
CA LEU A 451 -15.46 -5.84 8.69
C LEU A 451 -14.97 -6.53 9.97
N LEU A 452 -15.04 -7.86 10.00
CA LEU A 452 -14.55 -8.64 11.14
C LEU A 452 -13.08 -8.33 11.42
N ARG A 453 -12.22 -8.35 10.39
CA ARG A 453 -10.79 -8.04 10.55
C ARG A 453 -10.55 -6.63 11.10
N ALA A 454 -11.22 -5.62 10.56
CA ALA A 454 -11.11 -4.25 11.07
C ALA A 454 -11.55 -4.15 12.54
N GLY A 455 -12.58 -4.91 12.93
CA GLY A 455 -13.02 -5.03 14.31
C GLY A 455 -12.02 -5.76 15.22
N GLU A 456 -11.41 -6.85 14.74
CA GLU A 456 -10.36 -7.60 15.45
C GLU A 456 -9.11 -6.74 15.68
N ASP A 457 -8.68 -5.98 14.66
CA ASP A 457 -7.54 -5.07 14.75
C ASP A 457 -7.77 -3.98 15.80
N ALA A 458 -8.97 -3.40 15.81
CA ALA A 458 -9.37 -2.42 16.83
C ALA A 458 -9.43 -3.01 18.24
N LEU A 459 -9.88 -4.27 18.38
CA LEU A 459 -9.87 -4.96 19.68
C LEU A 459 -8.43 -5.25 20.13
N ARG A 460 -7.55 -5.77 19.27
CA ARG A 460 -6.14 -6.00 19.60
C ARG A 460 -5.43 -4.72 20.04
N ALA A 461 -5.74 -3.59 19.41
CA ALA A 461 -5.21 -2.29 19.82
C ALA A 461 -5.63 -1.91 21.26
N ARG A 462 -6.81 -2.34 21.71
CA ARG A 462 -7.32 -2.11 23.07
C ARG A 462 -6.80 -3.11 24.09
N THR A 463 -6.70 -4.39 23.73
CA THR A 463 -6.45 -5.48 24.69
C THR A 463 -5.06 -6.09 24.61
N GLY A 464 -4.28 -5.76 23.58
CA GLY A 464 -3.10 -6.53 23.18
C GLY A 464 -3.45 -7.82 22.45
N THR A 465 -2.42 -8.60 22.11
CA THR A 465 -2.54 -9.93 21.48
C THR A 465 -2.91 -11.01 22.51
N GLY A 466 -3.60 -12.06 22.08
CA GLY A 466 -3.98 -13.19 22.93
C GLY A 466 -5.35 -13.07 23.58
N ALA A 467 -6.14 -12.05 23.22
CA ALA A 467 -7.49 -11.88 23.76
C ALA A 467 -8.40 -13.01 23.25
N PRO A 468 -9.06 -13.78 24.13
CA PRO A 468 -10.05 -14.76 23.70
C PRO A 468 -11.30 -14.06 23.20
N VAL A 469 -11.83 -14.53 22.08
CA VAL A 469 -13.00 -13.96 21.42
C VAL A 469 -14.02 -15.04 21.08
N THR A 470 -15.28 -14.65 21.11
CA THR A 470 -16.40 -15.53 20.75
C THR A 470 -17.30 -14.89 19.69
N ALA A 471 -18.02 -15.72 18.95
CA ALA A 471 -19.06 -15.30 18.02
C ALA A 471 -20.28 -16.22 18.19
N VAL A 472 -21.46 -15.64 18.37
CA VAL A 472 -22.70 -16.42 18.52
C VAL A 472 -23.50 -16.35 17.22
N VAL A 473 -23.69 -17.51 16.59
CA VAL A 473 -24.24 -17.62 15.24
C VAL A 473 -25.45 -18.57 15.22
N HIS A 474 -26.58 -18.08 14.74
CA HIS A 474 -27.76 -18.93 14.54
C HIS A 474 -27.49 -20.00 13.47
N THR A 475 -27.92 -21.24 13.72
CA THR A 475 -27.68 -22.42 12.86
C THR A 475 -28.19 -22.26 11.42
N GLY A 476 -29.26 -21.48 11.23
CA GLY A 476 -29.79 -21.13 9.91
C GLY A 476 -29.04 -20.02 9.15
N ASN A 477 -28.03 -19.39 9.75
CA ASN A 477 -27.26 -18.31 9.13
C ASN A 477 -25.93 -18.82 8.55
N ASP A 478 -26.03 -19.52 7.42
CA ASP A 478 -24.87 -20.10 6.73
C ASP A 478 -23.81 -19.07 6.34
N ALA A 479 -24.23 -17.83 6.05
CA ALA A 479 -23.32 -16.76 5.68
C ALA A 479 -22.38 -16.40 6.84
N SER A 480 -22.93 -16.19 8.04
CA SER A 480 -22.14 -15.92 9.25
C SER A 480 -21.32 -17.14 9.66
N ALA A 481 -21.87 -18.35 9.57
CA ALA A 481 -21.12 -19.58 9.90
C ALA A 481 -19.87 -19.72 9.01
N ARG A 482 -20.00 -19.50 7.69
CA ARG A 482 -18.86 -19.53 6.76
C ARG A 482 -17.87 -18.40 7.02
N LEU A 483 -18.34 -17.20 7.37
CA LEU A 483 -17.47 -16.07 7.72
C LEU A 483 -16.54 -16.43 8.88
N PHE A 484 -17.11 -16.85 10.01
CA PHE A 484 -16.34 -17.14 11.21
C PHE A 484 -15.44 -18.37 11.06
N ALA A 485 -15.91 -19.42 10.38
CA ALA A 485 -15.07 -20.57 10.05
C ALA A 485 -13.84 -20.17 9.21
N ARG A 486 -14.01 -19.33 8.18
CA ARG A 486 -12.89 -18.80 7.37
C ARG A 486 -11.96 -17.89 8.16
N ALA A 487 -12.48 -17.22 9.18
CA ALA A 487 -11.68 -16.42 10.12
C ALA A 487 -11.01 -17.27 11.21
N GLY A 488 -11.15 -18.60 11.19
CA GLY A 488 -10.49 -19.50 12.13
C GLY A 488 -11.19 -19.65 13.48
N TYR A 489 -12.47 -19.29 13.58
CA TYR A 489 -13.27 -19.58 14.76
C TYR A 489 -13.75 -21.03 14.73
N GLY A 490 -13.54 -21.76 15.83
CA GLY A 490 -13.96 -23.16 16.00
C GLY A 490 -15.19 -23.32 16.88
N ASP A 491 -15.97 -24.40 16.68
CA ASP A 491 -17.15 -24.75 17.47
C ASP A 491 -16.84 -25.93 18.41
N PRO A 492 -16.61 -25.70 19.72
CA PRO A 492 -16.25 -26.76 20.65
C PRO A 492 -17.46 -27.44 21.30
N THR A 493 -18.68 -26.90 21.18
CA THR A 493 -19.81 -27.28 22.06
C THR A 493 -21.13 -27.56 21.33
N GLY A 494 -21.24 -27.27 20.03
CA GLY A 494 -22.46 -27.47 19.26
C GLY A 494 -23.55 -26.41 19.54
N PRO A 495 -24.72 -26.51 18.90
CA PRO A 495 -25.79 -25.54 19.07
C PRO A 495 -26.52 -25.69 20.41
N ASP A 496 -26.97 -24.57 20.99
CA ASP A 496 -27.85 -24.52 22.15
C ASP A 496 -29.32 -24.83 21.80
N ALA A 497 -30.20 -24.83 22.81
CA ALA A 497 -31.63 -25.14 22.67
C ALA A 497 -32.38 -24.13 21.78
N ASP A 498 -31.85 -22.91 21.64
CA ASP A 498 -32.42 -21.84 20.82
C ASP A 498 -31.81 -21.82 19.39
N GLY A 499 -30.98 -22.80 19.07
CA GLY A 499 -30.41 -22.99 17.75
C GLY A 499 -29.20 -22.08 17.45
N PHE A 500 -28.50 -21.57 18.46
CA PHE A 500 -27.29 -20.78 18.32
C PHE A 500 -26.02 -21.56 18.65
N ARG A 501 -24.95 -21.35 17.88
CA ARG A 501 -23.61 -21.91 18.13
C ARG A 501 -22.69 -20.82 18.66
N THR A 502 -21.87 -21.16 19.65
CA THR A 502 -20.79 -20.29 20.15
C THR A 502 -19.47 -20.74 19.55
N LEU A 503 -18.88 -19.88 18.73
CA LEU A 503 -17.60 -20.12 18.07
C LEU A 503 -16.49 -19.37 18.81
N HIS A 504 -15.29 -19.94 18.90
CA HIS A 504 -14.18 -19.43 19.71
C HIS A 504 -12.91 -19.24 18.88
N ARG A 505 -12.14 -18.19 19.21
CA ARG A 505 -10.80 -17.92 18.68
C ARG A 505 -9.97 -17.15 19.72
N VAL A 506 -8.65 -17.12 19.53
CA VAL A 506 -7.73 -16.23 20.26
C VAL A 506 -7.10 -15.27 19.23
N LEU A 507 -7.16 -13.96 19.49
CA LEU A 507 -6.74 -12.91 18.55
C LEU A 507 -5.25 -12.58 18.57
#